data_AF-A0A1I4ZJH2-F1
#
_entry.id   AF-A0A1I4ZJH2-F1
#
_cell.length_a   1.000
_cell.length_b   1.000
_cell.length_c   1.000
_cell.angle_alpha   90.00
_cell.angle_beta   90.00
_cell.angle_gamma   90.00
#
_symmetry.space_group_name_H-M   'P 1'
#
loop_
_entity.id
_entity.type
_entity.pdbx_description
1 polymer ?
#
loop_
_entity_poly.entity_id
_entity_poly.type
_entity_poly.pdbx_seq_one_letter_code
_entity_poly.pdbx_strand_id
1 'polypeptide(L)' 'HRTVRTKGALSQKTAKLMVFTLIQAASKKWLRLKGRNQLPKVIEGSKFNDGVEVTDDTENRAA' A
#
# COMPACT_ATOMS: atom_id res chain seq x y z
N HIS A 1 -8.94 22.57 -36.64
CA HIS A 1 -9.43 21.92 -35.40
C HIS A 1 -9.32 20.40 -35.57
N ARG A 2 -8.56 19.69 -34.73
CA ARG A 2 -8.41 18.22 -34.76
C ARG A 2 -8.38 17.67 -33.34
N THR A 3 -8.97 16.49 -33.17
CA THR A 3 -9.30 15.82 -31.91
C THR A 3 -8.13 15.64 -30.94
N VAL A 4 -8.44 15.92 -29.68
CA VAL A 4 -7.70 15.55 -28.47
C VAL A 4 -7.62 14.01 -28.41
N ARG A 5 -6.41 13.43 -28.39
CA ARG A 5 -6.22 11.97 -28.28
C ARG A 5 -6.35 11.50 -26.83
N THR A 6 -7.45 10.82 -26.50
CA THR A 6 -7.61 10.12 -25.20
C THR A 6 -8.43 8.83 -25.34
N LYS A 7 -7.77 7.72 -25.69
CA LYS A 7 -7.94 6.35 -25.15
C LYS A 7 -7.05 5.44 -25.99
N GLY A 8 -6.10 4.74 -25.35
CA GLY A 8 -5.11 3.89 -26.05
C GLY A 8 -3.95 4.65 -26.73
N ALA A 9 -3.74 5.93 -26.42
CA ALA A 9 -2.62 6.72 -26.98
C ALA A 9 -1.23 6.30 -26.43
N LEU A 10 -1.21 5.34 -25.51
CA LEU A 10 0.00 4.83 -24.88
C LEU A 10 0.31 3.44 -25.42
N SER A 11 1.55 3.22 -25.85
CA SER A 11 2.00 1.88 -26.25
C SER A 11 1.91 0.92 -25.06
N GLN A 12 1.67 -0.37 -25.32
CA GLN A 12 1.65 -1.41 -24.27
C GLN A 12 2.93 -1.42 -23.44
N LYS A 13 4.09 -1.17 -24.08
CA LYS A 13 5.39 -1.08 -23.40
C LYS A 13 5.40 0.07 -22.40
N THR A 14 4.93 1.25 -22.81
CA THR A 14 4.91 2.43 -21.94
C THR A 14 3.87 2.28 -20.83
N ALA A 15 2.72 1.66 -21.11
CA ALA A 15 1.71 1.37 -20.09
C ALA A 15 2.24 0.44 -19.00
N LYS A 16 2.90 -0.67 -19.38
CA LYS A 16 3.53 -1.59 -18.43
C LYS A 16 4.60 -0.91 -17.59
N LEU A 17 5.43 -0.06 -18.21
CA LEU A 17 6.43 0.71 -17.49
C LEU A 17 5.78 1.65 -16.47
N MET A 18 4.76 2.42 -16.86
CA MET A 18 4.04 3.33 -15.96
C MET A 18 3.42 2.59 -14.77
N VAL A 19 2.78 1.44 -15.01
CA VAL A 19 2.21 0.61 -13.93
C VAL A 19 3.30 0.10 -13.00
N PHE A 20 4.42 -0.40 -13.54
CA PHE A 20 5.54 -0.87 -12.73
C PHE A 20 6.13 0.26 -11.87
N THR A 21 6.39 1.43 -12.45
CA THR A 21 6.94 2.58 -11.72
C THR A 21 5.97 3.08 -10.66
N LEU A 22 4.66 3.06 -10.95
CA LEU A 22 3.62 3.43 -9.98
C LEU A 22 3.59 2.47 -8.78
N ILE A 23 3.58 1.16 -9.02
CA ILE A 23 3.61 0.14 -7.96
C ILE A 23 4.90 0.27 -7.13
N GLN A 24 6.05 0.50 -7.78
CA GLN A 24 7.33 0.69 -7.08
C GLN A 24 7.38 1.97 -6.25
N ALA A 25 6.72 3.05 -6.69
CA ALA A 25 6.60 4.27 -5.90
C ALA A 25 5.65 4.05 -4.70
N ALA A 26 4.52 3.38 -4.91
CA ALA A 26 3.56 3.05 -3.86
C ALA A 26 4.14 2.10 -2.81
N SER A 27 4.97 1.13 -3.20
CA SER A 27 5.54 0.14 -2.28
C SER A 27 6.44 0.74 -1.21
N LYS A 28 7.05 1.90 -1.47
CA LYS A 28 7.83 2.66 -0.48
C LYS A 28 6.98 3.17 0.68
N LYS A 29 5.67 3.37 0.46
CA LYS A 29 4.71 3.82 1.47
C LYS A 29 3.98 2.67 2.17
N TRP A 30 4.15 1.43 1.71
CA TRP A 30 3.59 0.30 2.42
C TRP A 30 4.30 0.13 3.75
N LEU A 31 3.52 0.24 4.83
CA LEU A 31 3.97 -0.08 6.17
C LEU A 31 4.43 -1.54 6.19
N ARG A 32 5.74 -1.73 6.29
CA ARG A 32 6.30 -3.06 6.52
C ARG A 32 5.84 -3.50 7.89
N LEU A 33 5.14 -4.63 7.98
CA LEU A 33 4.82 -5.26 9.26
C LEU A 33 6.13 -5.46 10.02
N LYS A 34 6.33 -4.69 11.09
CA LYS A 34 7.50 -4.83 11.94
C LYS A 34 7.28 -6.06 12.81
N GLY A 35 7.96 -7.14 12.46
CA GLY A 35 7.99 -8.37 13.24
C GLY A 35 7.91 -9.60 12.35
N ARG A 36 8.86 -10.51 12.53
CA ARG A 36 8.99 -11.75 11.75
C ARG A 36 7.77 -12.69 11.86
N ASN A 37 6.83 -12.41 12.76
CA ASN A 37 5.71 -13.28 13.11
C ASN A 37 4.36 -12.56 13.30
N GLN A 38 4.15 -11.40 12.65
CA GLN A 38 2.86 -10.67 12.73
C GLN A 38 1.82 -11.16 11.71
N LEU A 39 2.24 -11.94 10.72
CA LEU A 39 1.37 -12.47 9.66
C LEU A 39 0.20 -13.30 10.22
N PRO A 40 0.41 -14.22 11.19
CA PRO A 40 -0.70 -14.98 11.79
C PRO A 40 -1.76 -14.08 12.43
N LYS A 41 -1.34 -13.03 13.14
CA LYS A 41 -2.24 -12.07 13.81
C LYS A 41 -3.05 -11.24 12.82
N VAL A 42 -2.45 -10.87 11.69
CA VAL A 42 -3.18 -10.20 10.59
C VAL A 42 -4.23 -11.14 10.00
N ILE A 43 -3.92 -12.44 9.84
CA ILE A 43 -4.86 -13.44 9.36
C ILE A 43 -6.01 -13.66 10.36
N GLU A 44 -5.73 -13.64 11.65
CA GLU A 44 -6.72 -13.72 12.75
C GLU A 44 -7.57 -12.45 12.91
N GLY A 45 -7.21 -11.34 12.25
CA GLY A 45 -7.99 -10.10 12.26
C GLY A 45 -7.59 -9.09 13.34
N SER A 46 -6.43 -9.23 13.98
CA SER A 46 -5.89 -8.21 14.89
C SER A 46 -5.77 -6.85 14.20
N LYS A 47 -6.15 -5.77 14.90
CA LYS A 47 -6.02 -4.41 14.38
C LYS A 47 -4.59 -3.92 14.56
N PHE A 48 -4.04 -3.33 13.51
CA PHE A 48 -2.73 -2.67 13.55
C PHE A 48 -2.89 -1.18 13.26
N ASN A 49 -2.25 -0.34 14.06
CA ASN A 49 -2.09 1.09 13.77
C ASN A 49 -0.60 1.37 13.54
N ASP A 50 -0.26 1.95 12.40
CA ASP A 50 1.13 2.21 11.97
C ASP A 50 2.09 1.00 12.14
N GLY A 51 1.58 -0.21 11.90
CA GLY A 51 2.36 -1.44 11.95
C GLY A 51 2.64 -1.98 13.35
N VAL A 52 2.01 -1.39 14.37
CA VAL A 52 1.99 -1.88 15.76
C VAL A 52 0.59 -2.43 16.05
N GLU A 53 0.53 -3.61 16.67
CA GLU A 53 -0.74 -4.20 17.10
C GLU A 53 -1.40 -3.30 18.15
N VAL A 54 -2.67 -2.97 17.95
CA VAL A 54 -3.46 -2.21 18.92
C VAL A 54 -3.96 -3.18 19.98
N THR A 55 -3.33 -3.17 21.15
CA THR A 55 -3.82 -3.84 22.37
C THR A 55 -4.54 -2.84 23.27
N ASP A 56 -5.50 -3.28 24.10
CA ASP A 56 -6.24 -2.42 25.03
C ASP A 56 -5.32 -1.57 25.95
N ASP A 57 -4.13 -2.08 26.28
CA ASP A 57 -3.10 -1.35 27.05
C ASP A 57 -2.54 -0.11 26.33
N THR A 58 -2.67 -0.05 25.01
CA THR A 58 -2.14 1.04 24.18
C THR A 58 -3.12 2.20 24.11
N GLU A 59 -4.43 1.94 24.16
CA GLU A 59 -5.46 2.99 24.18
C GLU A 59 -5.36 3.87 25.44
N ASN A 60 -4.99 3.29 26.59
CA ASN A 60 -4.89 4.01 27.86
C ASN A 60 -3.64 4.90 28.01
N ARG A 61 -2.63 4.77 27.13
CA ARG A 61 -1.40 5.58 27.15
C ARG A 61 -1.47 6.83 26.27
N ALA A 62 -2.54 6.99 25.50
CA ALA A 62 -2.78 8.14 24.63
C ALA A 62 -3.73 9.20 25.24
N ALA A 63 -4.09 9.06 26.52
CA ALA A 63 -4.90 10.01 27.28
C ALA A 63 -4.04 11.02 28.06
#